data_AF-A0A961IBX8-F1
#
_entry.id   AF-A0A961IBX8-F1
#
_cell.length_a   1.000
_cell.length_b   1.000
_cell.length_c   1.000
_cell.angle_alpha   90.00
_cell.angle_beta   90.00
_cell.angle_gamma   90.00
#
_symmetry.space_group_name_H-M   'P 1'
#
loop_
_entity.id
_entity.type
_entity.pdbx_description
1 polymer ?
#
loop_
_entity_poly.entity_id
_entity_poly.type
_entity_poly.pdbx_seq_one_letter_code
_entity_poly.pdbx_strand_id
1 'polypeptide(L)'
;MAYIRTIVRIIACCVLFGGCALLQPYGQSDTVQRIENVEYSQIHTRNRMDLFLPVGQDQYPTVVFVHGGWWRNQSKTYWRPFTGLYWNVGLALARQGIATAIIDYRIYPEGQIREQLNDVRRSIAWVQHNIHAYGGNPQAVFVAGHSAGGHLALLAGCDPDSDLRGVIALSPVLDLEYLFAHESAEFQDEVLYPVFGTDRELWRAYDPVQKLNSA
;
A
#
# COMPACT_ATOMS: atom_id res chain seq x y z
N MET A 1 -4.41 40.78 19.20
CA MET A 1 -5.70 40.06 19.32
C MET A 1 -6.46 39.94 17.98
N ALA A 2 -5.77 39.73 16.86
CA ALA A 2 -6.41 39.54 15.53
C ALA A 2 -6.13 38.17 14.90
N TYR A 3 -5.23 37.35 15.48
CA TYR A 3 -4.81 36.06 14.91
C TYR A 3 -5.62 34.84 15.38
N ILE A 4 -6.38 34.96 16.48
CA ILE A 4 -7.14 33.82 17.07
C ILE A 4 -8.51 33.63 16.41
N ARG A 5 -9.05 34.64 15.71
CA ARG A 5 -10.38 34.58 15.09
C ARG A 5 -10.43 33.87 13.73
N THR A 6 -9.29 33.68 13.07
CA THR A 6 -9.22 33.02 11.75
C THR A 6 -9.21 31.50 11.85
N ILE A 7 -8.62 30.92 12.91
CA ILE A 7 -8.53 29.47 13.11
C ILE A 7 -9.91 28.86 13.44
N VAL A 8 -10.75 29.59 14.17
CA VAL A 8 -12.11 29.11 14.53
C VAL A 8 -13.05 29.03 13.32
N ARG A 9 -12.80 29.79 12.25
CA ARG A 9 -13.61 29.72 11.01
C ARG A 9 -13.23 28.57 10.07
N ILE A 10 -11.98 28.10 10.11
CA ILE A 10 -11.56 26.97 9.27
C ILE A 10 -12.06 25.63 9.85
N ILE A 11 -12.13 25.51 11.19
CA ILE A 11 -12.65 24.31 11.85
C ILE A 11 -14.18 24.19 11.69
N ALA A 12 -14.91 25.32 11.59
CA ALA A 12 -16.36 25.31 11.43
C ALA A 12 -16.85 24.94 10.01
N CYS A 13 -16.00 25.08 8.97
CA CYS A 13 -16.37 24.72 7.59
C CYS A 13 -16.18 23.22 7.27
N CYS A 14 -15.39 22.47 8.05
CA CYS A 14 -15.21 21.03 7.83
C CYS A 14 -16.29 20.16 8.50
N VAL A 15 -17.15 20.74 9.35
CA VAL A 15 -18.18 19.97 10.09
C VAL A 15 -19.54 19.96 9.37
N LEU A 16 -19.75 20.80 8.35
CA LEU A 16 -21.05 20.94 7.67
C LEU A 16 -21.21 20.17 6.35
N PHE A 17 -20.22 19.38 5.94
CA PHE A 17 -20.39 18.36 4.87
C PHE A 17 -20.58 16.93 5.41
N GLY A 18 -20.83 16.77 6.71
CA GLY A 18 -21.10 15.48 7.35
C GLY A 18 -22.57 15.04 7.34
N GLY A 19 -23.47 15.82 6.76
CA GLY A 19 -24.92 15.63 6.87
C GLY A 19 -25.57 15.01 5.64
N CYS A 20 -25.30 13.72 5.36
CA CYS A 20 -26.22 12.80 4.65
C CYS A 20 -25.67 11.39 4.38
N ALA A 21 -24.43 11.07 4.76
CA ALA A 21 -23.85 9.73 4.55
C ALA A 21 -23.99 8.78 5.76
N LEU A 22 -24.73 9.17 6.80
CA LEU A 22 -24.70 8.49 8.11
C LEU A 22 -25.63 7.27 8.24
N LEU A 23 -26.18 6.73 7.16
CA LEU A 23 -27.04 5.53 7.22
C LEU A 23 -26.78 4.50 6.11
N GLN A 24 -25.59 4.48 5.49
CA GLN A 24 -25.14 3.27 4.79
C GLN A 24 -24.18 2.50 5.71
N PRO A 25 -24.48 1.23 6.07
CA PRO A 25 -23.51 0.40 6.75
C PRO A 25 -22.24 0.33 5.90
N TYR A 26 -21.12 0.74 6.49
CA TYR A 26 -19.81 0.71 5.87
C TYR A 26 -19.50 -0.71 5.39
N GLY A 27 -19.63 -0.96 4.08
CA GLY A 27 -19.04 -2.14 3.46
C GLY A 27 -19.94 -3.17 2.77
N GLN A 28 -21.19 -2.86 2.42
CA GLN A 28 -21.89 -3.65 1.39
C GLN A 28 -22.41 -2.72 0.28
N SER A 29 -21.83 -2.92 -0.90
CA SER A 29 -22.25 -2.31 -2.16
C SER A 29 -22.61 -3.49 -3.05
N ASP A 30 -23.79 -3.50 -3.66
CA ASP A 30 -24.22 -4.60 -4.56
C ASP A 30 -23.27 -4.82 -5.74
N THR A 31 -22.36 -3.88 -5.96
CA THR A 31 -21.36 -3.84 -7.04
C THR A 31 -19.96 -4.32 -6.63
N VAL A 32 -19.68 -4.52 -5.33
CA VAL A 32 -18.34 -4.90 -4.85
C VAL A 32 -18.43 -6.03 -3.84
N GLN A 33 -17.77 -7.15 -4.13
CA GLN A 33 -17.56 -8.23 -3.18
C GLN A 33 -16.25 -7.99 -2.42
N ARG A 34 -16.29 -8.12 -1.08
CA ARG A 34 -15.09 -8.03 -0.23
C ARG A 34 -14.82 -9.38 0.43
N ILE A 35 -13.55 -9.80 0.41
CA ILE A 35 -13.06 -11.00 1.12
C ILE A 35 -11.89 -10.57 1.98
N GLU A 36 -12.04 -10.64 3.30
CA GLU A 36 -11.03 -10.18 4.26
C GLU A 36 -10.10 -11.30 4.69
N ASN A 37 -8.85 -10.95 5.00
CA ASN A 37 -7.83 -11.81 5.61
C ASN A 37 -7.51 -13.09 4.82
N VAL A 38 -7.49 -12.98 3.50
CA VAL A 38 -6.98 -14.04 2.62
C VAL A 38 -5.48 -14.23 2.90
N GLU A 39 -5.08 -15.45 3.25
CA GLU A 39 -3.68 -15.81 3.48
C GLU A 39 -2.94 -16.00 2.16
N TYR A 40 -1.92 -15.16 1.92
CA TYR A 40 -1.06 -15.31 0.75
C TYR A 40 0.25 -16.04 1.04
N SER A 41 0.61 -16.20 2.32
CA SER A 41 1.80 -16.94 2.77
C SER A 41 1.66 -17.33 4.24
N GLN A 42 2.23 -18.47 4.60
CA GLN A 42 2.24 -19.00 5.98
C GLN A 42 3.49 -18.59 6.79
N ILE A 43 4.42 -17.84 6.19
CA ILE A 43 5.67 -17.45 6.86
C ILE A 43 5.44 -16.47 8.02
N HIS A 44 4.42 -15.62 7.92
CA HIS A 44 4.14 -14.64 8.96
C HIS A 44 2.64 -14.37 9.09
N THR A 45 2.19 -14.06 10.31
CA THR A 45 0.77 -13.75 10.62
C THR A 45 0.26 -12.53 9.84
N ARG A 46 1.14 -11.58 9.55
CA ARG A 46 0.86 -10.41 8.69
C ARG A 46 0.76 -10.73 7.20
N ASN A 47 1.06 -11.95 6.75
CA ASN A 47 0.94 -12.31 5.34
C ASN A 47 -0.54 -12.58 4.97
N ARG A 48 -1.31 -11.50 4.95
CA ARG A 48 -2.75 -11.46 4.69
C ARG A 48 -3.10 -10.32 3.75
N MET A 49 -4.16 -10.49 2.97
CA MET A 49 -4.72 -9.43 2.13
C MET A 49 -6.24 -9.36 2.25
N ASP A 50 -6.80 -8.20 1.94
CA ASP A 50 -8.23 -8.03 1.71
C ASP A 50 -8.46 -7.83 0.21
N LEU A 51 -9.33 -8.65 -0.37
CA LEU A 51 -9.74 -8.57 -1.77
C LEU A 51 -10.99 -7.72 -1.90
N PHE A 52 -10.98 -6.82 -2.89
CA PHE A 52 -12.13 -6.03 -3.34
C PHE A 52 -12.35 -6.36 -4.81
N LEU A 53 -13.45 -7.03 -5.11
CA LEU A 53 -13.72 -7.65 -6.41
C LEU A 53 -14.95 -6.99 -7.06
N PRO A 54 -14.89 -6.64 -8.35
CA PRO A 54 -16.07 -6.24 -9.11
C PRO A 54 -17.09 -7.38 -9.16
N VAL A 55 -18.37 -7.09 -8.90
CA VAL A 55 -19.46 -8.08 -9.04
C VAL A 55 -19.97 -8.09 -10.48
N GLY A 56 -20.14 -9.28 -11.06
CA GLY A 56 -20.74 -9.47 -12.38
C GLY A 56 -19.83 -9.10 -13.56
N GLN A 57 -18.52 -9.01 -13.33
CA GLN A 57 -17.51 -8.81 -14.37
C GLN A 57 -16.43 -9.87 -14.24
N ASP A 58 -15.84 -10.25 -15.38
CA ASP A 58 -14.73 -11.19 -15.48
C ASP A 58 -13.59 -10.58 -16.30
N GLN A 59 -12.42 -11.23 -16.25
CA GLN A 59 -11.18 -10.82 -16.92
C GLN A 59 -10.71 -9.40 -16.55
N TYR A 60 -11.13 -8.90 -15.39
CA TYR A 60 -10.74 -7.58 -14.90
C TYR A 60 -9.24 -7.53 -14.52
N PRO A 61 -8.58 -6.36 -14.65
CA PRO A 61 -7.25 -6.17 -14.11
C PRO A 61 -7.29 -6.13 -12.58
N THR A 62 -6.15 -6.45 -11.95
CA THR A 62 -6.02 -6.47 -10.48
C THR A 62 -4.84 -5.64 -10.02
N VAL A 63 -5.08 -4.77 -9.03
CA VAL A 63 -4.04 -3.97 -8.36
C VAL A 63 -3.70 -4.58 -7.02
N VAL A 64 -2.44 -4.93 -6.80
CA VAL A 64 -1.91 -5.22 -5.47
C VAL A 64 -1.51 -3.91 -4.82
N PHE A 65 -2.18 -3.52 -3.74
CA PHE A 65 -1.96 -2.25 -3.06
C PHE A 65 -1.15 -2.43 -1.77
N VAL A 66 0.00 -1.76 -1.69
CA VAL A 66 0.94 -1.78 -0.57
C VAL A 66 0.79 -0.51 0.28
N HIS A 67 0.43 -0.68 1.56
CA HIS A 67 0.24 0.45 2.47
C HIS A 67 1.55 1.16 2.83
N GLY A 68 1.45 2.41 3.30
CA GLY A 68 2.59 3.18 3.81
C GLY A 68 2.89 2.90 5.29
N GLY A 69 3.55 3.86 5.96
CA GLY A 69 3.85 3.75 7.39
C GLY A 69 5.32 3.55 7.73
N TRP A 70 6.22 4.10 6.90
CA TRP A 70 7.67 4.10 7.18
C TRP A 70 8.23 2.71 7.48
N TRP A 71 7.72 1.67 6.80
CA TRP A 71 8.18 0.27 6.93
C TRP A 71 8.05 -0.35 8.34
N ARG A 72 7.46 0.38 9.29
CA ARG A 72 7.45 0.03 10.71
C ARG A 72 6.10 0.23 11.39
N ASN A 73 5.13 0.82 10.69
CA ASN A 73 3.81 1.16 11.21
C ASN A 73 2.71 0.76 10.22
N GLN A 74 1.46 0.91 10.68
CA GLN A 74 0.22 0.73 9.92
C GLN A 74 -0.11 -0.73 9.54
N SER A 75 -1.26 -0.87 8.90
CA SER A 75 -1.81 -2.12 8.37
C SER A 75 -2.77 -1.80 7.22
N LYS A 76 -3.21 -2.83 6.49
CA LYS A 76 -4.30 -2.75 5.50
C LYS A 76 -5.60 -2.16 6.04
N THR A 77 -5.80 -2.18 7.36
CA THR A 77 -6.97 -1.63 8.07
C THR A 77 -6.70 -0.27 8.75
N TYR A 78 -5.55 0.36 8.51
CA TYR A 78 -5.19 1.64 9.11
C TYR A 78 -6.23 2.73 8.82
N TRP A 79 -6.70 3.42 9.87
CA TRP A 79 -7.82 4.38 9.86
C TRP A 79 -9.16 3.85 9.32
N ARG A 80 -9.35 2.53 9.19
CA ARG A 80 -10.59 1.95 8.67
C ARG A 80 -11.87 2.51 9.32
N PRO A 81 -11.99 2.64 10.66
CA PRO A 81 -13.22 3.14 11.28
C PRO A 81 -13.53 4.61 11.03
N PHE A 82 -12.54 5.43 10.63
CA PHE A 82 -12.68 6.88 10.55
C PHE A 82 -12.70 7.38 9.11
N THR A 83 -11.73 6.92 8.31
CA THR A 83 -11.55 7.40 6.93
C THR A 83 -11.61 6.28 5.91
N GLY A 84 -11.37 5.02 6.31
CA GLY A 84 -11.28 3.93 5.34
C GLY A 84 -10.08 4.05 4.41
N LEU A 85 -9.01 4.76 4.82
CA LEU A 85 -7.93 5.25 3.94
C LEU A 85 -7.56 4.30 2.79
N TYR A 86 -7.11 3.08 3.12
CA TYR A 86 -6.69 2.11 2.11
C TYR A 86 -7.87 1.36 1.49
N TRP A 87 -8.85 0.96 2.29
CA TRP A 87 -10.06 0.28 1.79
C TRP A 87 -10.85 1.10 0.77
N ASN A 88 -10.82 2.44 0.85
CA ASN A 88 -11.43 3.30 -0.15
C ASN A 88 -10.77 3.17 -1.52
N VAL A 89 -9.46 2.85 -1.59
CA VAL A 89 -8.79 2.53 -2.85
C VAL A 89 -9.43 1.28 -3.45
N GLY A 90 -9.57 0.21 -2.66
CA GLY A 90 -10.17 -1.04 -3.12
C GLY A 90 -11.64 -0.88 -3.53
N LEU A 91 -12.43 -0.15 -2.74
CA LEU A 91 -13.83 0.14 -3.09
C LEU A 91 -13.97 1.01 -4.34
N ALA A 92 -13.12 2.02 -4.50
CA ALA A 92 -13.17 2.92 -5.66
C ALA A 92 -12.81 2.18 -6.95
N LEU A 93 -11.73 1.40 -6.93
CA LEU A 93 -11.28 0.63 -8.10
C LEU A 93 -12.26 -0.50 -8.46
N ALA A 94 -12.77 -1.25 -7.47
CA ALA A 94 -13.70 -2.34 -7.74
C ALA A 94 -15.00 -1.84 -8.39
N ARG A 95 -15.49 -0.66 -8.01
CA ARG A 95 -16.64 0.01 -8.66
C ARG A 95 -16.37 0.40 -10.11
N GLN A 96 -15.11 0.50 -10.52
CA GLN A 96 -14.69 0.79 -11.90
C GLN A 96 -14.29 -0.49 -12.67
N GLY A 97 -14.60 -1.68 -12.14
CA GLY A 97 -14.24 -2.94 -12.81
C GLY A 97 -12.77 -3.34 -12.64
N ILE A 98 -12.10 -2.86 -11.59
CA ILE A 98 -10.69 -3.18 -11.29
C ILE A 98 -10.62 -3.82 -9.91
N ALA A 99 -10.20 -5.08 -9.82
CA ALA A 99 -10.01 -5.69 -8.50
C ALA A 99 -8.82 -5.09 -7.77
N THR A 100 -8.87 -5.12 -6.44
CA THR A 100 -7.77 -4.68 -5.59
C THR A 100 -7.50 -5.67 -4.49
N ALA A 101 -6.24 -6.07 -4.33
CA ALA A 101 -5.73 -6.82 -3.19
C ALA A 101 -4.96 -5.86 -2.28
N ILE A 102 -5.54 -5.46 -1.16
CA ILE A 102 -4.85 -4.60 -0.17
C ILE A 102 -4.12 -5.51 0.81
N ILE A 103 -2.80 -5.44 0.82
CA ILE A 103 -1.98 -6.40 1.58
C ILE A 103 -1.54 -5.81 2.91
N ASP A 104 -1.41 -6.68 3.92
CA ASP A 104 -0.43 -6.49 4.98
C ASP A 104 0.88 -7.16 4.56
N TYR A 105 2.00 -6.67 5.10
CA TYR A 105 3.32 -7.26 4.98
C TYR A 105 4.04 -7.12 6.34
N ARG A 106 5.12 -7.86 6.58
CA ARG A 106 5.93 -7.68 7.80
C ARG A 106 6.37 -6.22 7.94
N ILE A 107 6.55 -5.77 9.17
CA ILE A 107 7.04 -4.42 9.48
C ILE A 107 8.10 -4.55 10.56
N TYR A 108 9.00 -3.58 10.71
CA TYR A 108 9.96 -3.59 11.81
C TYR A 108 9.23 -3.59 13.17
N PRO A 109 9.65 -4.40 14.18
CA PRO A 109 10.87 -5.23 14.23
C PRO A 109 10.72 -6.67 13.71
N GLU A 110 9.52 -7.07 13.27
CA GLU A 110 9.24 -8.44 12.79
C GLU A 110 9.82 -8.73 11.39
N GLY A 111 10.18 -7.69 10.62
CA GLY A 111 10.89 -7.82 9.35
C GLY A 111 11.60 -6.54 8.92
N GLN A 112 12.78 -6.68 8.32
CA GLN A 112 13.55 -5.59 7.71
C GLN A 112 13.25 -5.51 6.21
N ILE A 113 13.89 -4.59 5.50
CA ILE A 113 13.57 -4.29 4.10
C ILE A 113 13.51 -5.53 3.18
N ARG A 114 14.40 -6.52 3.40
CA ARG A 114 14.41 -7.78 2.65
C ARG A 114 13.14 -8.59 2.87
N GLU A 115 12.76 -8.80 4.12
CA GLU A 115 11.54 -9.53 4.49
C GLU A 115 10.29 -8.84 3.97
N GLN A 116 10.26 -7.50 4.05
CA GLN A 116 9.16 -6.68 3.58
C GLN A 116 8.96 -6.79 2.08
N LEU A 117 10.05 -6.63 1.30
CA LEU A 117 9.99 -6.77 -0.15
C LEU A 117 9.60 -8.19 -0.57
N ASN A 118 10.09 -9.21 0.13
CA ASN A 118 9.72 -10.61 -0.13
C ASN A 118 8.24 -10.89 0.17
N ASP A 119 7.65 -10.21 1.15
CA ASP A 119 6.21 -10.31 1.44
C ASP A 119 5.38 -9.69 0.31
N VAL A 120 5.80 -8.50 -0.17
CA VAL A 120 5.17 -7.83 -1.32
C VAL A 120 5.24 -8.72 -2.56
N ARG A 121 6.42 -9.24 -2.93
CA ARG A 121 6.59 -10.16 -4.06
C ARG A 121 5.72 -11.41 -3.94
N ARG A 122 5.62 -12.00 -2.74
CA ARG A 122 4.77 -13.18 -2.53
C ARG A 122 3.29 -12.89 -2.65
N SER A 123 2.84 -11.71 -2.21
CA SER A 123 1.46 -11.31 -2.39
C SER A 123 1.10 -11.08 -3.87
N ILE A 124 2.03 -10.52 -4.65
CA ILE A 124 1.90 -10.37 -6.10
C ILE A 124 1.81 -11.74 -6.78
N ALA A 125 2.76 -12.64 -6.48
CA ALA A 125 2.75 -13.99 -6.99
C ALA A 125 1.44 -14.70 -6.62
N TRP A 126 0.97 -14.58 -5.38
CA TRP A 126 -0.31 -15.16 -4.98
C TRP A 126 -1.47 -14.65 -5.84
N VAL A 127 -1.55 -13.33 -6.09
CA VAL A 127 -2.59 -12.76 -6.95
C VAL A 127 -2.50 -13.31 -8.37
N GLN A 128 -1.31 -13.36 -8.97
CA GLN A 128 -1.12 -13.91 -10.32
C GLN A 128 -1.56 -15.37 -10.44
N HIS A 129 -1.31 -16.18 -9.41
CA HIS A 129 -1.67 -17.60 -9.42
C HIS A 129 -3.16 -17.85 -9.11
N ASN A 130 -3.81 -16.99 -8.31
CA ASN A 130 -5.11 -17.30 -7.74
C ASN A 130 -6.24 -16.40 -8.25
N ILE A 131 -5.96 -15.21 -8.80
CA ILE A 131 -7.02 -14.22 -9.09
C ILE A 131 -8.01 -14.68 -10.16
N HIS A 132 -7.60 -15.61 -11.04
CA HIS A 132 -8.49 -16.24 -12.01
C HIS A 132 -9.68 -16.93 -11.33
N ALA A 133 -9.47 -17.57 -10.17
CA ALA A 133 -10.56 -18.21 -9.41
C ALA A 133 -11.58 -17.20 -8.85
N TYR A 134 -11.24 -15.92 -8.85
CA TYR A 134 -12.11 -14.82 -8.42
C TYR A 134 -12.71 -14.05 -9.61
N GLY A 135 -12.36 -14.41 -10.86
CA GLY A 135 -12.79 -13.74 -12.09
C GLY A 135 -11.77 -12.76 -12.68
N GLY A 136 -10.62 -12.53 -12.03
CA GLY A 136 -9.60 -11.61 -12.55
C GLY A 136 -8.71 -12.20 -13.63
N ASN A 137 -8.11 -11.34 -14.44
CA ASN A 137 -7.12 -11.76 -15.44
C ASN A 137 -5.72 -11.84 -14.79
N PRO A 138 -5.10 -13.04 -14.69
CA PRO A 138 -3.79 -13.20 -14.06
C PRO A 138 -2.64 -12.54 -14.83
N GLN A 139 -2.86 -12.22 -16.11
CA GLN A 139 -1.91 -11.50 -16.97
C GLN A 139 -2.10 -9.97 -16.92
N ALA A 140 -3.05 -9.48 -16.13
CA ALA A 140 -3.38 -8.07 -15.97
C ALA A 140 -3.19 -7.59 -14.52
N VAL A 141 -2.04 -7.95 -13.93
CA VAL A 141 -1.69 -7.59 -12.55
C VAL A 141 -0.77 -6.37 -12.50
N PHE A 142 -1.13 -5.41 -11.66
CA PHE A 142 -0.40 -4.19 -11.39
C PHE A 142 -0.06 -4.12 -9.91
N VAL A 143 0.99 -3.37 -9.56
CA VAL A 143 1.28 -3.03 -8.16
C VAL A 143 1.12 -1.53 -7.95
N ALA A 144 0.50 -1.15 -6.85
CA ALA A 144 0.41 0.22 -6.40
C ALA A 144 0.86 0.33 -4.95
N GLY A 145 1.37 1.48 -4.54
CA GLY A 145 1.71 1.69 -3.13
C GLY A 145 1.79 3.14 -2.73
N HIS A 146 1.59 3.39 -1.44
CA HIS A 146 1.63 4.73 -0.84
C HIS A 146 2.86 4.90 0.06
N SER A 147 3.62 6.00 -0.09
CA SER A 147 4.77 6.31 0.78
C SER A 147 5.79 5.17 0.81
N ALA A 148 6.07 4.59 1.99
CA ALA A 148 6.90 3.39 2.14
C ALA A 148 6.41 2.19 1.30
N GLY A 149 5.09 2.05 1.10
CA GLY A 149 4.54 1.04 0.19
C GLY A 149 4.79 1.36 -1.27
N GLY A 150 4.85 2.65 -1.64
CA GLY A 150 5.24 3.08 -2.99
C GLY A 150 6.71 2.78 -3.29
N HIS A 151 7.57 2.93 -2.28
CA HIS A 151 8.97 2.48 -2.33
C HIS A 151 9.07 0.96 -2.59
N LEU A 152 8.35 0.15 -1.82
CA LEU A 152 8.33 -1.31 -2.02
C LEU A 152 7.71 -1.73 -3.37
N ALA A 153 6.67 -1.03 -3.83
CA ALA A 153 6.04 -1.26 -5.13
C ALA A 153 7.01 -1.01 -6.29
N LEU A 154 7.80 0.07 -6.23
CA LEU A 154 8.85 0.35 -7.20
C LEU A 154 9.93 -0.73 -7.20
N LEU A 155 10.39 -1.16 -6.03
CA LEU A 155 11.39 -2.22 -5.92
C LEU A 155 10.90 -3.57 -6.47
N ALA A 156 9.62 -3.91 -6.27
CA ALA A 156 9.02 -5.11 -6.82
C ALA A 156 8.84 -5.04 -8.34
N GLY A 157 8.56 -3.85 -8.87
CA GLY A 157 8.41 -3.63 -10.32
C GLY A 157 9.72 -3.48 -11.08
N CYS A 158 10.81 -3.06 -10.43
CA CYS A 158 12.15 -3.02 -11.03
C CYS A 158 12.88 -4.37 -10.94
N ASP A 159 12.22 -5.42 -10.46
CA ASP A 159 12.76 -6.77 -10.49
C ASP A 159 12.81 -7.26 -11.94
N PRO A 160 13.98 -7.69 -12.46
CA PRO A 160 14.09 -8.19 -13.84
C PRO A 160 13.17 -9.37 -14.15
N ASP A 161 12.81 -10.15 -13.13
CA ASP A 161 11.90 -11.29 -13.26
C ASP A 161 10.42 -10.91 -13.06
N SER A 162 10.12 -9.61 -12.93
CA SER A 162 8.75 -9.12 -12.77
C SER A 162 7.95 -9.20 -14.07
N ASP A 163 6.78 -9.83 -14.00
CA ASP A 163 5.78 -9.91 -15.06
C ASP A 163 4.60 -8.95 -14.83
N LEU A 164 4.75 -7.99 -13.90
CA LEU A 164 3.77 -6.93 -13.65
C LEU A 164 3.51 -6.10 -14.91
N ARG A 165 2.25 -5.71 -15.12
CA ARG A 165 1.84 -4.86 -16.26
C ARG A 165 2.08 -3.37 -16.01
N GLY A 166 2.33 -2.98 -14.76
CA GLY A 166 2.66 -1.62 -14.41
C GLY A 166 2.77 -1.39 -12.91
N VAL A 167 3.38 -0.27 -12.57
CA VAL A 167 3.64 0.18 -11.19
C VAL A 167 3.04 1.57 -10.99
N ILE A 168 2.33 1.77 -9.88
CA ILE A 168 1.74 3.06 -9.49
C ILE A 168 2.30 3.45 -8.12
N ALA A 169 3.19 4.43 -8.09
CA ALA A 169 3.83 4.88 -6.85
C ALA A 169 3.24 6.21 -6.39
N LEU A 170 2.53 6.21 -5.26
CA LEU A 170 1.85 7.38 -4.69
C LEU A 170 2.70 7.99 -3.57
N SER A 171 3.29 9.15 -3.84
CA SER A 171 4.23 9.83 -2.92
C SER A 171 5.33 8.90 -2.37
N PRO A 172 6.02 8.11 -3.22
CA PRO A 172 7.00 7.12 -2.77
C PRO A 172 8.23 7.76 -2.12
N VAL A 173 8.89 7.00 -1.26
CA VAL A 173 10.31 7.26 -0.95
C VAL A 173 11.13 6.75 -2.13
N LEU A 174 11.94 7.62 -2.74
CA LEU A 174 12.69 7.31 -3.98
C LEU A 174 14.19 7.22 -3.76
N ASP A 175 14.74 8.11 -2.95
CA ASP A 175 16.18 8.26 -2.73
C ASP A 175 16.46 8.19 -1.22
N LEU A 176 17.05 7.08 -0.79
CA LEU A 176 17.32 6.80 0.62
C LEU A 176 18.51 7.62 1.13
N GLU A 177 19.50 7.88 0.29
CA GLU A 177 20.67 8.69 0.65
C GLU A 177 20.27 10.16 0.83
N TYR A 178 19.44 10.68 -0.08
CA TYR A 178 18.86 12.01 0.05
C TYR A 178 18.00 12.11 1.31
N LEU A 179 17.12 11.14 1.56
CA LEU A 179 16.30 11.11 2.77
C LEU A 179 17.17 11.12 4.03
N PHE A 180 18.21 10.28 4.09
CA PHE A 180 19.14 10.24 5.22
C PHE A 180 19.82 11.58 5.45
N ALA A 181 20.32 12.23 4.40
CA ALA A 181 21.03 13.49 4.50
C ALA A 181 20.15 14.68 4.94
N HIS A 182 18.83 14.59 4.78
CA HIS A 182 17.90 15.70 5.02
C HIS A 182 16.93 15.48 6.18
N GLU A 183 16.91 14.30 6.79
CA GLU A 183 16.14 14.00 7.98
C GLU A 183 16.98 14.07 9.25
N SER A 184 16.31 14.23 10.40
CA SER A 184 16.99 14.38 11.69
C SER A 184 17.70 13.09 12.12
N ALA A 185 18.69 13.22 13.01
CA ALA A 185 19.39 12.06 13.57
C ALA A 185 18.41 11.09 14.27
N GLU A 186 17.39 11.63 14.94
CA GLU A 186 16.35 10.83 15.57
C GLU A 186 15.56 10.03 14.52
N PHE A 187 15.21 10.62 13.38
CA PHE A 187 14.53 9.90 12.30
C PHE A 187 15.43 8.78 11.72
N GLN A 188 16.72 9.06 11.55
CA GLN A 188 17.69 8.06 11.08
C GLN A 188 17.74 6.86 12.04
N ASP A 189 17.84 7.13 13.35
CA ASP A 189 17.94 6.12 14.41
C ASP A 189 16.63 5.35 14.63
N GLU A 190 15.48 6.00 14.50
CA GLU A 190 14.19 5.38 14.77
C GLU A 190 13.54 4.72 13.55
N VAL A 191 13.92 5.11 12.33
CA VAL A 191 13.26 4.65 11.10
C VAL A 191 14.24 3.97 10.17
N LEU A 192 15.33 4.66 9.78
CA LEU A 192 16.16 4.18 8.69
C LEU A 192 17.11 3.05 9.12
N TYR A 193 17.90 3.23 10.17
CA TYR A 193 18.80 2.18 10.66
C TYR A 193 18.07 0.90 11.09
N PRO A 194 16.90 0.97 11.75
CA PRO A 194 16.13 -0.24 12.08
C PRO A 194 15.70 -1.07 10.85
N VAL A 195 15.34 -0.42 9.74
CA VAL A 195 14.78 -1.07 8.56
C VAL A 195 15.84 -1.48 7.55
N PHE A 196 16.86 -0.64 7.36
CA PHE A 196 17.88 -0.77 6.33
C PHE A 196 19.27 -1.07 6.89
N GLY A 197 19.43 -1.17 8.21
CA GLY A 197 20.75 -1.35 8.84
C GLY A 197 21.68 -0.17 8.59
N THR A 198 22.94 -0.31 9.01
CA THR A 198 24.00 0.71 8.86
C THR A 198 24.83 0.56 7.58
N ASP A 199 24.66 -0.54 6.84
CA ASP A 199 25.40 -0.83 5.61
C ASP A 199 24.83 -0.05 4.41
N ARG A 200 25.57 0.94 3.92
CA ARG A 200 25.16 1.77 2.77
C ARG A 200 25.11 1.01 1.45
N GLU A 201 25.79 -0.13 1.31
CA GLU A 201 25.63 -0.96 0.11
C GLU A 201 24.23 -1.58 0.06
N LEU A 202 23.71 -1.99 1.22
CA LEU A 202 22.34 -2.48 1.34
C LEU A 202 21.34 -1.39 0.93
N TRP A 203 21.57 -0.15 1.33
CA TRP A 203 20.69 0.97 1.00
C TRP A 203 20.59 1.16 -0.52
N ARG A 204 21.72 1.19 -1.22
CA ARG A 204 21.76 1.26 -2.70
C ARG A 204 21.01 0.11 -3.36
N ALA A 205 21.08 -1.09 -2.79
CA ALA A 205 20.36 -2.26 -3.32
C ALA A 205 18.84 -2.14 -3.18
N TYR A 206 18.35 -1.30 -2.27
CA TYR A 206 16.92 -1.04 -2.02
C TYR A 206 16.52 0.41 -2.30
N ASP A 207 17.28 1.12 -3.13
CA ASP A 207 17.01 2.50 -3.54
C ASP A 207 16.36 2.52 -4.94
N PRO A 208 15.09 2.99 -5.06
CA PRO A 208 14.42 3.05 -6.35
C PRO A 208 15.15 3.87 -7.42
N VAL A 209 15.82 4.97 -7.08
CA VAL A 209 16.59 5.77 -8.05
C VAL A 209 17.72 4.93 -8.64
N GLN A 210 18.42 4.15 -7.82
CA GLN A 210 19.47 3.25 -8.31
C GLN A 210 18.91 2.15 -9.22
N LYS A 211 17.75 1.59 -8.87
CA LYS A 211 17.10 0.54 -9.66
C LYS A 211 16.59 1.03 -11.01
N LEU A 212 15.90 2.17 -11.03
CA LEU A 212 15.32 2.75 -12.24
C LEU A 212 16.39 3.20 -13.25
N ASN A 213 17.56 3.64 -12.78
CA ASN A 213 18.66 3.99 -13.66
C ASN A 213 19.40 2.76 -14.22
N SER A 214 19.15 1.57 -13.67
CA SER A 214 19.78 0.31 -14.08
C SER A 214 18.86 -0.61 -14.90
N ALA A 215 17.58 -0.27 -15.02
CA ALA A 215 16.55 -1.02 -15.75
C ALA A 215 16.42 -0.49 -17.19
#